data_AF-A0A165ZAR4-F1
#
_entry.id   AF-A0A165ZAR4-F1
#
_cell.length_a   1.000
_cell.length_b   1.000
_cell.length_c   1.000
_cell.angle_alpha   90.00
_cell.angle_beta   90.00
_cell.angle_gamma   90.00
#
_symmetry.space_group_name_H-M   'P 1'
#
loop_
_entity.id
_entity.type
_entity.pdbx_description
1 polymer ?
#
loop_
_entity_poly.entity_id
_entity_poly.type
_entity_poly.pdbx_seq_one_letter_code
_entity_poly.pdbx_strand_id
1 'polypeptide(L)'
;MEWRDAPTTHRKSAHISALGLHRDASRGRTHIVLQFVRYTPEVSKDPRFKFTSVATGVFRIKDALKMIEAATMNLDPGEGTFFIQEVINDTEHAGRSSTDPVHIPILELTFGKDISPAWLSGNATNNVGLRAHPYNPDWRKTMNGTGVAPEPLVLVKEMNAEDVEHVFD
;
A
#
# COMPACT_ATOMS: atom_id res chain seq x y z
N MET A 1 17.70 -5.64 -2.61
CA MET A 1 16.94 -6.22 -3.76
C MET A 1 16.53 -5.01 -4.59
N GLU A 2 17.29 -4.63 -5.63
CA GLU A 2 17.31 -3.27 -6.22
C GLU A 2 15.95 -2.67 -6.61
N TRP A 3 14.93 -3.50 -6.87
CA TRP A 3 13.60 -3.02 -7.21
C TRP A 3 12.84 -2.39 -6.02
N ARG A 4 13.14 -2.82 -4.79
CA ARG A 4 12.46 -2.35 -3.56
C ARG A 4 12.88 -0.93 -3.20
N ASP A 5 14.16 -0.64 -3.40
CA ASP A 5 14.80 0.61 -3.00
C ASP A 5 14.67 1.70 -4.07
N ALA A 6 14.12 1.36 -5.24
CA ALA A 6 14.02 2.26 -6.38
C ALA A 6 12.80 3.19 -6.24
N PRO A 7 12.98 4.53 -6.26
CA PRO A 7 11.89 5.47 -6.11
C PRO A 7 10.83 5.31 -7.21
N THR A 8 9.58 5.13 -6.81
CA THR A 8 8.42 5.03 -7.70
C THR A 8 7.37 6.08 -7.30
N THR A 9 7.61 7.33 -7.71
CA THR A 9 6.71 8.47 -7.43
C THR A 9 5.27 8.22 -7.90
N HIS A 10 5.08 7.49 -9.00
CA HIS A 10 3.76 7.11 -9.49
C HIS A 10 3.01 6.18 -8.51
N ARG A 11 3.69 5.20 -7.89
CA ARG A 11 3.06 4.30 -6.90
C ARG A 11 2.64 5.08 -5.67
N LYS A 12 3.51 5.93 -5.13
CA LYS A 12 3.17 6.78 -3.99
C LYS A 12 1.93 7.63 -4.25
N SER A 13 1.87 8.31 -5.40
CA SER A 13 0.70 9.10 -5.80
C SER A 13 -0.57 8.25 -5.96
N ALA A 14 -0.41 7.03 -6.48
CA ALA A 14 -1.50 6.07 -6.60
C ALA A 14 -2.03 5.63 -5.23
N HIS A 15 -1.15 5.35 -4.26
CA HIS A 15 -1.55 4.98 -2.89
C HIS A 15 -2.23 6.11 -2.15
N ILE A 16 -1.72 7.34 -2.28
CA ILE A 16 -2.35 8.53 -1.70
C ILE A 16 -3.81 8.64 -2.20
N SER A 17 -4.00 8.44 -3.51
CA SER A 17 -5.33 8.50 -4.12
C SER A 17 -6.20 7.31 -3.71
N ALA A 18 -5.66 6.09 -3.71
CA ALA A 18 -6.37 4.87 -3.32
C ALA A 18 -6.90 4.96 -1.88
N LEU A 19 -6.04 5.36 -0.94
CA LEU A 19 -6.41 5.56 0.46
C LEU A 19 -7.33 6.77 0.66
N GLY A 20 -7.53 7.62 -0.34
CA GLY A 20 -8.37 8.81 -0.24
C GLY A 20 -7.87 9.81 0.82
N LEU A 21 -6.55 9.92 1.00
CA LEU A 21 -5.94 10.71 2.09
C LEU A 21 -6.26 12.20 2.01
N HIS A 22 -6.61 12.71 0.82
CA HIS A 22 -7.11 14.08 0.66
C HIS A 22 -8.43 14.33 1.35
N ARG A 23 -9.28 13.30 1.42
CA ARG A 23 -10.60 13.35 2.04
C ARG A 23 -10.53 13.00 3.52
N ASP A 24 -9.77 11.96 3.85
CA ASP A 24 -9.60 11.49 5.22
C ASP A 24 -8.16 11.01 5.46
N ALA A 25 -7.37 11.86 6.11
CA ALA A 25 -6.00 11.56 6.48
C ALA A 25 -5.88 10.45 7.54
N SER A 26 -6.94 10.17 8.32
CA SER A 26 -6.93 9.12 9.33
C SER A 26 -6.78 7.73 8.69
N ARG A 27 -7.19 7.59 7.41
CA ARG A 27 -7.04 6.35 6.64
C ARG A 27 -5.60 5.89 6.50
N GLY A 28 -4.62 6.80 6.60
CA GLY A 28 -3.21 6.41 6.63
C GLY A 28 -2.84 5.47 7.79
N ARG A 29 -3.61 5.49 8.88
CA ARG A 29 -3.39 4.65 10.08
C ARG A 29 -4.41 3.53 10.26
N THR A 30 -5.54 3.61 9.57
CA THR A 30 -6.64 2.65 9.73
C THR A 30 -6.83 1.74 8.51
N HIS A 31 -6.21 2.09 7.38
CA HIS A 31 -6.33 1.38 6.11
C HIS A 31 -4.97 1.01 5.51
N ILE A 32 -4.98 -0.01 4.67
CA ILE A 32 -3.80 -0.52 3.96
C ILE A 32 -4.16 -0.80 2.51
N VAL A 33 -3.22 -0.53 1.60
CA VAL A 33 -3.31 -0.97 0.20
C VAL A 33 -2.74 -2.39 0.09
N LEU A 34 -3.57 -3.34 -0.31
CA LEU A 34 -3.12 -4.71 -0.56
C LEU A 34 -2.87 -4.89 -2.06
N GLN A 35 -1.70 -5.41 -2.44
CA GLN A 35 -1.30 -5.58 -3.82
C GLN A 35 -0.89 -7.03 -4.09
N PHE A 36 -1.63 -7.67 -5.00
CA PHE A 36 -1.22 -8.93 -5.60
C PHE A 36 -0.41 -8.64 -6.86
N VAL A 37 0.85 -9.06 -6.88
CA VAL A 37 1.78 -8.79 -7.98
C VAL A 37 2.28 -10.07 -8.64
N ARG A 38 2.73 -9.94 -9.89
CA ARG A 38 3.42 -10.98 -10.65
C ARG A 38 4.83 -10.52 -10.99
N TYR A 39 5.79 -11.42 -10.89
CA TYR A 39 7.13 -11.19 -11.41
C TYR A 39 7.10 -11.26 -12.94
N THR A 40 7.46 -10.16 -13.59
CA THR A 40 7.42 -9.96 -15.05
C THR A 40 8.77 -9.40 -15.54
N PRO A 41 9.88 -10.15 -15.40
CA PRO A 41 11.23 -9.67 -15.73
C PRO A 41 11.43 -9.29 -17.19
N GLU A 42 10.61 -9.84 -18.09
CA GLU A 42 10.64 -9.61 -19.53
C GLU A 42 10.04 -8.27 -19.96
N VAL A 43 9.20 -7.64 -19.11
CA VAL A 43 8.51 -6.39 -19.45
C VAL A 43 9.47 -5.20 -19.52
N SER A 44 10.51 -5.17 -18.70
CA SER A 44 11.47 -4.07 -18.66
C SER A 44 12.82 -4.47 -18.08
N LYS A 45 13.89 -3.83 -18.58
CA LYS A 45 15.22 -3.93 -17.98
C LYS A 45 15.33 -3.17 -16.66
N ASP A 46 14.47 -2.16 -16.46
CA ASP A 46 14.44 -1.36 -15.24
C ASP A 46 13.84 -2.19 -14.08
N PRO A 47 14.59 -2.39 -12.98
CA PRO A 47 14.15 -3.18 -11.83
C PRO A 47 12.77 -2.76 -11.29
N ARG A 48 12.40 -1.48 -11.40
CA ARG A 48 11.10 -0.95 -10.90
C ARG A 48 9.89 -1.60 -11.53
N PHE A 49 10.02 -2.05 -12.79
CA PHE A 49 8.93 -2.59 -13.58
C PHE A 49 9.01 -4.12 -13.75
N LYS A 50 9.88 -4.79 -12.98
CA LYS A 50 9.94 -6.26 -12.94
C LYS A 50 8.81 -6.89 -12.15
N PHE A 51 8.03 -6.09 -11.44
CA PHE A 51 6.82 -6.53 -10.74
C PHE A 51 5.64 -5.71 -11.24
N THR A 52 4.62 -6.42 -11.71
CA THR A 52 3.38 -5.82 -12.19
C THR A 52 2.27 -6.13 -11.18
N SER A 53 1.57 -5.10 -10.71
CA SER A 53 0.35 -5.26 -9.93
C SER A 53 -0.75 -5.82 -10.83
N VAL A 54 -1.24 -6.99 -10.45
CA VAL A 54 -2.30 -7.72 -11.15
C VAL A 54 -3.65 -7.42 -10.51
N ALA A 55 -3.71 -7.36 -9.18
CA ALA A 55 -4.90 -6.94 -8.45
C ALA A 55 -4.52 -6.06 -7.26
N THR A 56 -5.37 -5.10 -6.92
CA THR A 56 -5.17 -4.20 -5.79
C THR A 56 -6.50 -3.78 -5.18
N GLY A 57 -6.49 -3.47 -3.88
CA GLY A 57 -7.66 -2.97 -3.16
C GLY A 57 -7.26 -2.27 -1.87
N VAL A 58 -8.21 -1.55 -1.27
CA VAL A 58 -8.02 -0.81 -0.03
C VAL A 58 -8.83 -1.46 1.06
N PHE A 59 -8.18 -1.84 2.15
CA PHE A 59 -8.83 -2.59 3.23
C PHE A 59 -8.61 -1.89 4.56
N ARG A 60 -9.59 -2.01 5.45
CA ARG A 60 -9.38 -1.67 6.86
C ARG A 60 -8.37 -2.66 7.44
N ILE A 61 -7.37 -2.15 8.15
CA ILE A 61 -6.29 -2.97 8.72
C ILE A 61 -6.89 -4.07 9.60
N LYS A 62 -7.80 -3.72 10.51
CA LYS A 62 -8.45 -4.65 11.44
C LYS A 62 -9.16 -5.82 10.75
N ASP A 63 -9.70 -5.59 9.55
CA ASP A 63 -10.46 -6.59 8.80
C ASP A 63 -9.49 -7.48 7.99
N ALA A 64 -8.34 -6.94 7.56
CA ALA A 64 -7.31 -7.67 6.82
C ALA A 64 -6.32 -8.44 7.71
N LEU A 65 -6.25 -8.19 9.02
CA LEU A 65 -5.21 -8.75 9.92
C LEU A 65 -4.99 -10.25 9.77
N LYS A 66 -6.07 -11.05 9.74
CA LYS A 66 -5.97 -12.51 9.60
C LYS A 66 -5.23 -12.94 8.34
N MET A 67 -5.44 -12.23 7.23
CA MET A 67 -4.77 -12.50 5.95
C MET A 67 -3.30 -12.07 6.02
N ILE A 68 -3.02 -10.94 6.64
CA ILE A 68 -1.66 -10.42 6.82
C ILE A 68 -0.83 -11.42 7.63
N GLU A 69 -1.35 -11.86 8.77
CA GLU A 69 -0.69 -12.81 9.68
C GLU A 69 -0.48 -14.18 9.01
N ALA A 70 -1.59 -14.84 8.63
CA ALA A 70 -1.56 -16.26 8.27
C ALA A 70 -1.13 -16.53 6.83
N ALA A 71 -1.61 -15.75 5.87
CA ALA A 71 -1.45 -16.08 4.45
C ALA A 71 -0.20 -15.45 3.82
N THR A 72 0.37 -14.44 4.48
CA THR A 72 1.21 -13.46 3.78
C THR A 72 2.56 -13.25 4.49
N MET A 73 2.55 -13.09 5.81
CA MET A 73 3.75 -12.78 6.58
C MET A 73 4.24 -13.90 7.51
N ASN A 74 3.46 -14.98 7.69
CA ASN A 74 3.77 -16.08 8.59
C ASN A 74 4.04 -15.60 10.03
N LEU A 75 3.16 -14.73 10.51
CA LEU A 75 3.16 -14.22 11.88
C LEU A 75 2.28 -15.10 12.78
N ASP A 76 2.54 -15.10 14.08
CA ASP A 76 1.66 -15.76 15.03
C ASP A 76 0.33 -14.97 15.15
N PRO A 77 -0.80 -15.66 15.43
CA PRO A 77 -2.09 -14.98 15.57
C PRO A 77 -2.06 -13.86 16.62
N GLY A 78 -2.42 -12.64 16.21
CA GLY A 78 -2.43 -11.45 17.04
C GLY A 78 -1.18 -10.57 16.95
N GLU A 79 -0.09 -11.05 16.36
CA GLU A 79 1.15 -10.27 16.18
C GLU A 79 1.01 -9.17 15.11
N GLY A 80 0.07 -9.32 14.16
CA GLY A 80 -0.06 -8.42 13.02
C GLY A 80 -0.37 -6.97 13.43
N THR A 81 -1.06 -6.78 14.56
CA THR A 81 -1.36 -5.44 15.09
C THR A 81 -0.08 -4.73 15.54
N PHE A 82 0.77 -5.42 16.30
CA PHE A 82 2.05 -4.87 16.77
C PHE A 82 2.98 -4.60 15.58
N PHE A 83 3.08 -5.56 14.67
CA PHE A 83 3.92 -5.44 13.49
C PHE A 83 3.54 -4.22 12.61
N ILE A 84 2.24 -4.03 12.35
CA ILE A 84 1.76 -2.86 11.59
C ILE A 84 1.99 -1.57 12.37
N GLN A 85 1.79 -1.57 13.69
CA GLN A 85 2.03 -0.40 14.51
C GLN A 85 3.51 0.01 14.52
N GLU A 86 4.44 -0.95 14.51
CA GLU A 86 5.87 -0.67 14.36
C GLU A 86 6.17 0.00 13.02
N VAL A 87 5.60 -0.50 11.90
CA VAL A 87 5.77 0.14 10.59
C VAL A 87 5.19 1.57 10.56
N ILE A 88 4.04 1.79 11.18
CA ILE A 88 3.47 3.14 11.33
C ILE A 88 4.44 4.03 12.11
N ASN A 89 4.91 3.57 13.27
CA ASN A 89 5.81 4.32 14.12
C ASN A 89 7.09 4.68 13.37
N ASP A 90 7.74 3.71 12.72
CA ASP A 90 8.97 3.93 11.95
C ASP A 90 8.77 4.95 10.84
N THR A 91 7.66 4.85 10.12
CA THR A 91 7.27 5.77 9.05
C THR A 91 7.09 7.20 9.56
N GLU A 92 6.44 7.35 10.71
CA GLU A 92 6.22 8.66 11.34
C GLU A 92 7.51 9.26 11.89
N HIS A 93 8.43 8.44 12.42
CA HIS A 93 9.73 8.89 12.92
C HIS A 93 10.66 9.30 11.78
N ALA A 94 10.73 8.51 10.71
CA ALA A 94 11.58 8.79 9.55
C ALA A 94 11.13 10.04 8.78
N GLY A 95 9.83 10.37 8.83
CA GLY A 95 9.28 11.53 8.15
C GLY A 95 9.65 12.88 8.75
N ARG A 96 9.98 12.94 10.06
CA ARG A 96 10.04 14.18 10.83
C ARG A 96 11.04 15.18 10.24
N SER A 97 10.52 16.20 9.55
CA SER A 97 11.25 17.44 9.29
C SER A 97 10.91 18.49 10.34
N SER A 98 11.78 19.46 10.55
CA SER A 98 11.51 20.60 11.44
C SER A 98 10.37 21.51 10.93
N THR A 99 9.90 21.32 9.69
CA THR A 99 9.00 22.26 8.99
C THR A 99 7.57 21.77 8.82
N ASP A 100 7.29 20.47 8.97
CA ASP A 100 5.92 19.94 9.00
C ASP A 100 5.85 18.74 9.96
N PRO A 101 5.27 18.91 11.16
CA PRO A 101 5.24 17.84 12.15
C PRO A 101 4.19 16.75 11.84
N VAL A 102 3.29 16.97 10.88
CA VAL A 102 2.17 16.04 10.62
C VAL A 102 2.53 15.09 9.47
N HIS A 103 2.89 13.87 9.83
CA HIS A 103 3.05 12.78 8.88
C HIS A 103 1.79 11.92 8.78
N ILE A 104 1.43 11.60 7.56
CA ILE A 104 0.33 10.69 7.23
C ILE A 104 0.97 9.43 6.65
N PRO A 105 0.95 8.31 7.39
CA PRO A 105 1.51 7.06 6.89
C PRO A 105 0.70 6.54 5.70
N ILE A 106 1.37 5.79 4.84
CA ILE A 106 0.87 5.13 3.65
C ILE A 106 1.36 3.70 3.79
N LEU A 107 0.45 2.79 4.10
CA LEU A 107 0.76 1.38 4.28
C LEU A 107 0.40 0.60 3.03
N GLU A 108 1.32 -0.26 2.60
CA GLU A 108 1.08 -1.22 1.53
C GLU A 108 1.61 -2.61 1.89
N LEU A 109 0.85 -3.65 1.55
CA LEU A 109 1.32 -5.04 1.60
C LEU A 109 1.36 -5.61 0.19
N THR A 110 2.55 -6.00 -0.25
CA THR A 110 2.78 -6.61 -1.56
C THR A 110 3.00 -8.12 -1.40
N PHE A 111 2.22 -8.92 -2.11
CA PHE A 111 2.28 -10.38 -2.09
C PHE A 111 2.03 -10.97 -3.47
N GLY A 112 2.40 -12.23 -3.69
CA GLY A 112 2.29 -12.86 -5.00
C GLY A 112 2.82 -14.29 -5.00
N LYS A 113 2.47 -15.08 -6.02
CA LYS A 113 2.90 -16.48 -6.15
C LYS A 113 4.42 -16.65 -6.07
N ASP A 114 5.15 -15.69 -6.63
CA ASP A 114 6.62 -15.71 -6.71
C ASP A 114 7.27 -14.70 -5.74
N ILE A 115 6.49 -14.20 -4.76
CA ILE A 115 6.95 -13.30 -3.70
C ILE A 115 6.76 -13.99 -2.36
N SER A 116 7.85 -14.53 -1.84
CA SER A 116 7.91 -15.11 -0.50
C SER A 116 9.21 -14.66 0.21
N PRO A 117 9.11 -14.07 1.42
CA PRO A 117 7.88 -13.67 2.10
C PRO A 117 7.23 -12.47 1.41
N ALA A 118 5.96 -12.22 1.72
CA ALA A 118 5.34 -10.96 1.35
C ALA A 118 6.02 -9.76 2.02
N TRP A 119 5.72 -8.57 1.52
CA TRP A 119 6.42 -7.35 1.89
C TRP A 119 5.46 -6.28 2.37
N LEU A 120 5.48 -5.99 3.67
CA LEU A 120 4.82 -4.82 4.24
C LEU A 120 5.77 -3.62 4.11
N SER A 121 5.26 -2.53 3.58
CA SER A 121 6.00 -1.30 3.33
C SER A 121 5.24 -0.11 3.92
N GLY A 122 6.00 0.83 4.46
CA GLY A 122 5.51 2.10 5.00
C GLY A 122 6.16 3.27 4.26
N ASN A 123 5.34 4.22 3.81
CA ASN A 123 5.77 5.52 3.29
C ASN A 123 5.02 6.63 4.01
N ALA A 124 5.48 7.87 3.94
CA ALA A 124 4.80 9.00 4.55
C ALA A 124 4.50 10.10 3.54
N THR A 125 3.36 10.76 3.70
CA THR A 125 3.11 12.07 3.12
C THR A 125 2.81 13.09 4.22
N ASN A 126 2.60 14.33 3.86
CA ASN A 126 2.17 15.40 4.75
C ASN A 126 1.18 16.31 4.01
N ASN A 127 0.69 17.35 4.68
CA ASN A 127 -0.32 18.23 4.09
C ASN A 127 0.19 18.99 2.86
N VAL A 128 1.49 19.34 2.83
CA VAL A 128 2.13 19.95 1.65
C VAL A 128 2.15 18.95 0.50
N GLY A 129 2.55 17.70 0.77
CA GLY A 129 2.60 16.61 -0.20
C GLY A 129 1.23 16.27 -0.78
N LEU A 130 0.18 16.24 0.05
CA LEU A 130 -1.21 16.04 -0.41
C LEU A 130 -1.66 17.16 -1.35
N ARG A 131 -1.32 18.43 -1.07
CA ARG A 131 -1.64 19.55 -1.97
C ARG A 131 -0.86 19.48 -3.29
N ALA A 132 0.38 19.00 -3.26
CA ALA A 132 1.22 18.85 -4.45
C ALA A 132 0.80 17.69 -5.35
N HIS A 133 0.11 16.68 -4.83
CA HIS A 133 -0.35 15.51 -5.57
C HIS A 133 -1.88 15.47 -5.52
N PRO A 134 -2.59 16.11 -6.46
CA PRO A 134 -4.06 16.12 -6.43
C PRO A 134 -4.62 14.71 -6.54
N TYR A 135 -5.82 14.50 -5.97
CA TYR A 135 -6.52 13.24 -6.06
C TYR A 135 -6.70 12.81 -7.52
N ASN A 136 -6.35 11.56 -7.83
CA ASN A 136 -6.55 10.96 -9.14
C ASN A 136 -7.63 9.86 -9.05
N PRO A 137 -8.85 10.05 -9.61
CA PRO A 137 -9.87 9.01 -9.64
C PRO A 137 -9.48 7.80 -10.49
N ASP A 138 -8.54 7.98 -11.44
CA ASP A 138 -8.00 6.94 -12.32
C ASP A 138 -6.69 6.35 -11.77
N TRP A 139 -6.42 6.44 -10.47
CA TRP A 139 -5.14 6.05 -9.87
C TRP A 139 -4.71 4.62 -10.19
N ARG A 140 -5.67 3.69 -10.39
CA ARG A 140 -5.38 2.31 -10.78
C ARG A 140 -4.57 2.24 -12.08
N LYS A 141 -4.85 3.09 -13.08
CA LYS A 141 -4.08 3.17 -14.33
C LYS A 141 -2.62 3.61 -14.12
N THR A 142 -2.35 4.32 -13.03
CA THR A 142 -1.02 4.84 -12.71
C THR A 142 -0.18 3.88 -11.86
N MET A 143 -0.79 2.87 -11.23
CA MET A 143 -0.12 1.95 -10.30
C MET A 143 1.08 1.23 -10.93
N ASN A 144 0.93 0.75 -12.17
CA ASN A 144 1.99 0.03 -12.89
C ASN A 144 2.92 0.97 -13.68
N GLY A 145 2.61 2.26 -13.78
CA GLY A 145 3.35 3.24 -14.60
C GLY A 145 3.27 3.03 -16.12
N THR A 146 2.67 1.92 -16.58
CA THR A 146 2.50 1.58 -18.00
C THR A 146 1.09 1.87 -18.54
N GLY A 147 0.17 2.33 -17.70
CA GLY A 147 -1.24 2.54 -18.05
C GLY A 147 -2.13 1.30 -17.88
N VAL A 148 -1.54 0.11 -17.68
CA VAL A 148 -2.30 -1.12 -17.39
C VAL A 148 -2.79 -1.08 -15.96
N ALA A 149 -4.12 -0.99 -15.78
CA ALA A 149 -4.73 -0.98 -14.46
C ALA A 149 -4.80 -2.39 -13.86
N PRO A 150 -4.46 -2.57 -12.57
CA PRO A 150 -4.74 -3.80 -11.85
C PRO A 150 -6.24 -3.97 -11.64
N GLU A 151 -6.67 -5.22 -11.62
CA GLU A 151 -8.05 -5.60 -11.27
C GLU A 151 -8.37 -5.28 -9.79
N PRO A 152 -9.65 -5.20 -9.42
CA PRO A 152 -10.03 -5.19 -8.01
C PRO A 152 -9.54 -6.45 -7.29
N LEU A 153 -8.90 -6.28 -6.13
CA LEU A 153 -8.52 -7.40 -5.28
C LEU A 153 -9.73 -7.86 -4.48
N VAL A 154 -10.07 -9.13 -4.61
CA VAL A 154 -11.10 -9.78 -3.80
C VAL A 154 -10.42 -10.77 -2.86
N LEU A 155 -10.55 -10.54 -1.56
CA LEU A 155 -10.06 -11.48 -0.54
C LEU A 155 -11.03 -12.66 -0.40
N VAL A 156 -10.53 -13.80 0.06
CA VAL A 156 -11.37 -14.97 0.31
C VAL A 156 -12.44 -14.65 1.36
N LYS A 157 -13.63 -15.23 1.19
CA LYS A 157 -14.84 -14.87 1.94
C LYS A 157 -14.66 -15.00 3.45
N GLU A 158 -13.84 -15.95 3.89
CA GLU A 158 -13.52 -16.24 5.28
C GLU A 158 -12.80 -15.07 5.99
N MET A 159 -12.20 -14.15 5.23
CA MET A 159 -11.55 -12.96 5.78
C MET A 159 -12.55 -11.87 6.18
N ASN A 160 -13.78 -11.90 5.65
CA ASN A 160 -14.81 -10.89 5.90
C ASN A 160 -14.27 -9.44 5.75
N ALA A 161 -13.41 -9.23 4.77
CA ALA A 161 -12.76 -7.97 4.48
C ALA A 161 -13.16 -7.52 3.08
N GLU A 162 -13.78 -6.35 3.01
CA GLU A 162 -14.28 -5.75 1.77
C GLU A 162 -13.33 -4.65 1.29
N ASP A 163 -13.27 -4.45 -0.02
CA ASP A 163 -12.59 -3.29 -0.59
C ASP A 163 -13.39 -2.03 -0.24
N VAL A 164 -12.79 -1.17 0.58
CA VAL A 164 -13.38 0.06 1.10
C VAL A 164 -12.80 1.29 0.43
N GLU A 165 -12.24 1.18 -0.79
CA GLU A 165 -11.68 2.32 -1.55
C GLU A 165 -12.60 3.56 -1.51
N HIS A 166 -13.90 3.35 -1.72
CA HIS A 166 -14.91 4.42 -1.80
C HIS A 166 -15.79 4.59 -0.55
N VAL A 167 -15.50 3.85 0.53
CA VAL A 167 -16.25 3.92 1.79
C VAL A 167 -15.46 4.78 2.78
N PHE A 168 -16.07 5.88 3.20
CA PHE A 168 -15.50 6.83 4.16
C PHE A 168 -16.46 6.97 5.34
N ASP A 169 -15.89 7.09 6.54
CA ASP A 169 -16.62 7.33 7.78
C ASP A 169 -17.07 8.79 7.92
#